data_AF-A0A2N5Z028-F1
#
_entry.id   AF-A0A2N5Z028-F1
#
_cell.length_a   1.000
_cell.length_b   1.000
_cell.length_c   1.000
_cell.angle_alpha   90.00
_cell.angle_beta   90.00
_cell.angle_gamma   90.00
#
_symmetry.space_group_name_H-M   'P 1'
#
loop_
_entity.id
_entity.type
_entity.pdbx_description
1 polymer ?
#
loop_
_entity_poly.entity_id
_entity_poly.type
_entity_poly.pdbx_seq_one_letter_code
_entity_poly.pdbx_strand_id
1 'polypeptide(L)'
;MDCDEIKDYIEAFKNSKSKRLDLSNKDIEQLPVEIGNLDWIEHINLSYNYLTELPEALFELKNLKSILLTRNQLKHLPASISKLTNLMTLDISNNKLTSLPEEIGELENLEILDASYNKLESLPLELINLLSIRKLYLEENTLHFPPQKVVKRGLYAVMHYLTHMKKKRDATRVYLQVFNMPEESRDMFEQYLNNFNNLVSNIIKHEIHFNYSYINPEDKKD
;
A
#
# COMPACT_ATOMS: atom_id res chain seq x y z
N MET A 1 -0.61 -12.53 25.75
CA MET A 1 -1.71 -13.41 25.38
C MET A 1 -1.20 -14.28 24.26
N ASP A 2 -1.22 -15.59 24.45
CA ASP A 2 -0.82 -16.52 23.40
C ASP A 2 -1.94 -16.69 22.35
N CYS A 3 -1.65 -17.45 21.29
CA CYS A 3 -2.57 -17.63 20.17
C CYS A 3 -3.89 -18.29 20.60
N ASP A 4 -3.86 -19.24 21.53
CA ASP A 4 -5.05 -19.97 21.99
C ASP A 4 -5.92 -19.08 22.88
N GLU A 5 -5.31 -18.29 23.77
CA GLU A 5 -6.02 -17.28 24.56
C GLU A 5 -6.72 -16.23 23.68
N ILE A 6 -6.13 -15.85 22.55
CA ILE A 6 -6.75 -14.91 21.61
C ILE A 6 -7.94 -15.57 20.89
N LYS A 7 -7.84 -16.86 20.53
CA LYS A 7 -8.96 -17.59 19.93
C LYS A 7 -10.15 -17.66 20.89
N ASP A 8 -9.91 -18.02 22.13
CA ASP A 8 -10.96 -18.06 23.16
C ASP A 8 -11.60 -16.67 23.37
N TYR A 9 -10.79 -15.61 23.36
CA TYR A 9 -11.28 -14.24 23.42
C TYR A 9 -12.14 -13.88 22.20
N ILE A 10 -11.72 -14.26 20.99
CA ILE A 10 -12.49 -14.04 19.75
C ILE A 10 -13.83 -14.77 19.83
N GLU A 11 -13.86 -16.02 20.26
CA GLU A 11 -15.10 -16.80 20.42
C GLU A 11 -16.04 -16.15 21.45
N ALA A 12 -15.51 -15.73 22.59
CA ALA A 12 -16.31 -15.00 23.58
C ALA A 12 -16.84 -13.66 23.02
N PHE A 13 -16.02 -12.95 22.25
CA PHE A 13 -16.38 -11.66 21.65
C PHE A 13 -17.51 -11.77 20.62
N LYS A 14 -17.68 -12.92 19.94
CA LYS A 14 -18.79 -13.12 18.97
C LYS A 14 -20.16 -12.83 19.58
N ASN A 15 -20.34 -13.12 20.87
CA ASN A 15 -21.61 -12.91 21.56
C ASN A 15 -21.88 -11.44 21.91
N SER A 16 -20.85 -10.56 21.86
CA SER A 16 -20.97 -9.17 22.31
C SER A 16 -21.75 -8.26 21.35
N LYS A 17 -21.86 -8.64 20.06
CA LYS A 17 -22.34 -7.78 18.95
C LYS A 17 -21.63 -6.41 18.87
N SER A 18 -20.49 -6.24 19.55
CA SER A 18 -19.72 -5.00 19.52
C SER A 18 -19.08 -4.83 18.15
N LYS A 19 -19.08 -3.59 17.66
CA LYS A 19 -18.35 -3.19 16.46
C LYS A 19 -16.89 -2.82 16.73
N ARG A 20 -16.48 -2.81 18.00
CA ARG A 20 -15.14 -2.43 18.45
C ARG A 20 -14.48 -3.59 19.15
N LEU A 21 -13.37 -4.06 18.60
CA LEU A 21 -12.51 -5.08 19.18
C LEU A 21 -11.24 -4.41 19.72
N ASP A 22 -11.03 -4.49 21.03
CA ASP A 22 -9.79 -4.01 21.66
C ASP A 22 -8.92 -5.20 22.08
N LEU A 23 -7.76 -5.29 21.44
CA LEU A 23 -6.70 -6.25 21.69
C LEU A 23 -5.37 -5.53 22.00
N SER A 24 -5.43 -4.26 22.42
CA SER A 24 -4.22 -3.49 22.74
C SER A 24 -3.58 -3.92 24.06
N ASN A 25 -2.25 -3.76 24.15
CA ASN A 25 -1.45 -4.00 25.35
C ASN A 25 -1.68 -5.39 25.97
N LYS A 26 -1.55 -6.43 25.14
CA LYS A 26 -1.79 -7.83 25.52
C LYS A 26 -0.59 -8.73 25.25
N ASP A 27 0.58 -8.16 24.98
CA ASP A 27 1.80 -8.91 24.64
C ASP A 27 1.56 -9.93 23.50
N ILE A 28 0.77 -9.55 22.49
CA ILE A 28 0.43 -10.41 21.36
C ILE A 28 1.61 -10.42 20.37
N GLU A 29 2.14 -11.60 20.07
CA GLU A 29 3.18 -11.78 19.05
C GLU A 29 2.60 -12.13 17.68
N GLN A 30 1.48 -12.87 17.65
CA GLN A 30 0.82 -13.30 16.41
C GLN A 30 -0.70 -13.28 16.59
N LEU A 31 -1.42 -12.94 15.52
CA LEU A 31 -2.88 -13.03 15.49
C LEU A 31 -3.34 -14.33 14.84
N PRO A 32 -4.32 -15.03 15.43
CA PRO A 32 -4.94 -16.20 14.81
C PRO A 32 -5.75 -15.81 13.56
N VAL A 33 -5.86 -16.74 12.60
CA VAL A 33 -6.67 -16.54 11.38
C VAL A 33 -8.15 -16.35 11.68
N GLU A 34 -8.61 -16.84 12.83
CA GLU A 34 -9.96 -16.71 13.36
C GLU A 34 -10.38 -15.25 13.57
N ILE A 35 -9.45 -14.28 13.54
CA ILE A 35 -9.78 -12.85 13.50
C ILE A 35 -10.69 -12.51 12.30
N GLY A 36 -10.54 -13.23 11.19
CA GLY A 36 -11.37 -13.07 9.99
C GLY A 36 -12.83 -13.47 10.18
N ASN A 37 -13.17 -14.16 11.27
CA ASN A 37 -14.56 -14.55 11.57
C ASN A 37 -15.40 -13.40 12.13
N LEU A 38 -14.81 -12.23 12.38
CA LEU A 38 -15.45 -11.07 12.99
C LEU A 38 -15.92 -10.06 11.93
N ASP A 39 -16.62 -10.53 10.90
CA ASP A 39 -16.98 -9.75 9.69
C ASP A 39 -17.80 -8.48 9.95
N TRP A 40 -18.42 -8.34 11.13
CA TRP A 40 -19.25 -7.19 11.51
C TRP A 40 -18.49 -6.05 12.20
N ILE A 41 -17.22 -6.25 12.58
CA ILE A 41 -16.49 -5.21 13.33
C ILE A 41 -16.12 -4.04 12.42
N GLU A 42 -16.15 -2.85 12.99
CA GLU A 42 -15.79 -1.60 12.30
C GLU A 42 -14.50 -0.99 12.83
N HIS A 43 -14.10 -1.33 14.05
CA HIS A 43 -12.88 -0.80 14.66
C HIS A 43 -12.11 -1.90 15.36
N ILE A 44 -10.80 -1.97 15.10
CA ILE A 44 -9.89 -2.87 15.78
C ILE A 44 -8.69 -2.09 16.32
N ASN A 45 -8.37 -2.33 17.59
CA ASN A 45 -7.18 -1.79 18.25
C ASN A 45 -6.22 -2.94 18.60
N LEU A 46 -5.06 -2.95 17.98
CA LEU A 46 -3.97 -3.91 18.14
C LEU A 46 -2.70 -3.23 18.65
N SER A 47 -2.80 -1.99 19.12
CA SER A 47 -1.67 -1.17 19.53
C SER A 47 -0.95 -1.74 20.76
N TYR A 48 0.33 -1.40 20.94
CA TYR A 48 1.14 -1.83 22.09
C TYR A 48 1.24 -3.36 22.21
N ASN A 49 1.59 -4.02 21.11
CA ASN A 49 1.85 -5.46 21.07
C ASN A 49 3.21 -5.73 20.40
N TYR A 50 3.52 -6.99 20.11
CA TYR A 50 4.79 -7.39 19.47
C TYR A 50 4.59 -7.97 18.07
N LEU A 51 3.48 -7.61 17.40
CA LEU A 51 3.13 -8.15 16.08
C LEU A 51 4.22 -7.85 15.06
N THR A 52 4.72 -8.89 14.40
CA THR A 52 5.67 -8.77 13.28
C THR A 52 5.00 -8.79 11.92
N GLU A 53 3.80 -9.38 11.86
CA GLU A 53 2.97 -9.52 10.66
C GLU A 53 1.48 -9.55 11.04
N LEU A 54 0.62 -9.49 10.02
CA LEU A 54 -0.84 -9.55 10.16
C LEU A 54 -1.37 -10.68 9.27
N PRO A 55 -2.29 -11.54 9.76
CA PRO A 55 -2.84 -12.62 8.97
C PRO A 55 -3.70 -12.07 7.83
N GLU A 56 -3.70 -12.73 6.67
CA GLU A 56 -4.51 -12.31 5.51
C GLU A 56 -6.00 -12.17 5.85
N ALA A 57 -6.49 -13.03 6.75
CA ALA A 57 -7.86 -13.03 7.23
C ALA A 57 -8.31 -11.70 7.85
N LEU A 58 -7.40 -10.88 8.40
CA LEU A 58 -7.72 -9.54 8.90
C LEU A 58 -8.22 -8.61 7.78
N PHE A 59 -7.67 -8.77 6.57
CA PHE A 59 -7.97 -7.92 5.43
C PHE A 59 -9.27 -8.31 4.69
N GLU A 60 -9.90 -9.42 5.09
CA GLU A 60 -11.22 -9.83 4.60
C GLU A 60 -12.36 -9.15 5.39
N LEU A 61 -12.05 -8.42 6.46
CA LEU A 61 -13.03 -7.71 7.29
C LEU A 61 -13.49 -6.40 6.63
N LYS A 62 -14.31 -6.52 5.59
CA LYS A 62 -14.75 -5.40 4.72
C LYS A 62 -15.47 -4.26 5.43
N ASN A 63 -15.99 -4.47 6.64
CA ASN A 63 -16.66 -3.43 7.42
C ASN A 63 -15.69 -2.55 8.26
N LEU A 64 -14.39 -2.88 8.28
CA LEU A 64 -13.41 -2.10 9.02
C LEU A 64 -13.31 -0.67 8.52
N LYS A 65 -13.44 0.27 9.46
CA LYS A 65 -13.27 1.71 9.30
C LYS A 65 -12.04 2.23 10.01
N SER A 66 -11.57 1.55 11.05
CA SER A 66 -10.39 1.95 11.82
C SER A 66 -9.54 0.76 12.22
N ILE A 67 -8.25 0.85 11.93
CA ILE A 67 -7.22 -0.08 12.42
C ILE A 67 -6.16 0.73 13.15
N LEU A 68 -5.91 0.38 14.41
CA LEU A 68 -4.81 0.95 15.20
C LEU A 68 -3.77 -0.14 15.48
N LEU A 69 -2.53 0.08 15.02
CA LEU A 69 -1.39 -0.84 15.10
C LEU A 69 -0.16 -0.15 15.71
N THR A 70 -0.35 0.98 16.38
CA THR A 70 0.72 1.77 17.00
C THR A 70 1.59 0.91 17.90
N ARG A 71 2.91 1.08 17.85
CA ARG A 71 3.86 0.37 18.72
C ARG A 71 3.74 -1.15 18.59
N ASN A 72 4.08 -1.63 17.40
CA ASN A 72 4.27 -3.04 17.08
C ASN A 72 5.66 -3.23 16.42
N GLN A 73 5.90 -4.39 15.81
CA GLN A 73 7.17 -4.72 15.14
C GLN A 73 6.99 -5.00 13.65
N LEU A 74 5.93 -4.48 13.03
CA LEU A 74 5.60 -4.74 11.62
C LEU A 74 6.73 -4.26 10.70
N LYS A 75 7.15 -5.13 9.79
CA LYS A 75 8.19 -4.81 8.79
C LYS A 75 7.62 -4.41 7.44
N HIS A 76 6.45 -4.95 7.10
CA HIS A 76 5.73 -4.66 5.85
C HIS A 76 4.23 -4.61 6.11
N LEU A 77 3.49 -3.93 5.24
CA LEU A 77 2.06 -4.10 5.07
C LEU A 77 1.79 -4.87 3.78
N PRO A 78 0.89 -5.85 3.77
CA PRO A 78 0.59 -6.63 2.58
C PRO A 78 -0.27 -5.82 1.58
N ALA A 79 -0.18 -6.18 0.30
CA ALA A 79 -1.03 -5.65 -0.78
C ALA A 79 -2.54 -5.80 -0.46
N SER A 80 -2.91 -6.86 0.26
CA SER A 80 -4.27 -7.13 0.74
C SER A 80 -4.88 -5.99 1.56
N ILE A 81 -4.12 -4.99 2.01
CA ILE A 81 -4.66 -3.78 2.65
C ILE A 81 -5.74 -3.13 1.78
N SER A 82 -5.63 -3.15 0.44
CA SER A 82 -6.62 -2.53 -0.45
C SER A 82 -8.01 -3.14 -0.38
N LYS A 83 -8.14 -4.38 0.13
CA LYS A 83 -9.44 -5.03 0.34
C LYS A 83 -10.32 -4.30 1.36
N LEU A 84 -9.70 -3.49 2.24
CA LEU A 84 -10.39 -2.73 3.27
C LEU A 84 -10.94 -1.41 2.73
N THR A 85 -11.83 -1.49 1.73
CA THR A 85 -12.34 -0.33 0.99
C THR A 85 -13.10 0.69 1.84
N ASN A 86 -13.59 0.31 3.03
CA ASN A 86 -14.28 1.20 3.97
C ASN A 86 -13.34 1.84 5.01
N LEU A 87 -12.03 1.59 4.96
CA LEU A 87 -11.07 2.06 5.95
C LEU A 87 -10.93 3.58 5.89
N MET A 88 -11.14 4.24 7.02
CA MET A 88 -11.04 5.70 7.19
C MET A 88 -9.84 6.11 8.04
N THR A 89 -9.39 5.24 8.94
CA THR A 89 -8.25 5.51 9.83
C THR A 89 -7.32 4.31 9.88
N LEU A 90 -6.06 4.55 9.56
CA LEU A 90 -4.98 3.58 9.67
C LEU A 90 -3.83 4.22 10.47
N ASP A 91 -3.60 3.70 11.68
CA ASP A 91 -2.43 4.07 12.48
C ASP A 91 -1.47 2.90 12.51
N ILE A 92 -0.31 3.08 11.88
CA ILE A 92 0.80 2.13 11.80
C ILE A 92 2.07 2.74 12.38
N SER A 93 1.92 3.79 13.20
CA SER A 93 3.04 4.51 13.78
C SER A 93 3.86 3.63 14.74
N ASN A 94 5.13 3.98 14.96
CA ASN A 94 6.01 3.25 15.86
C ASN A 94 6.13 1.76 15.49
N ASN A 95 6.45 1.48 14.23
CA ASN A 95 6.71 0.14 13.71
C ASN A 95 8.11 0.07 13.06
N LYS A 96 8.38 -0.97 12.26
CA LYS A 96 9.66 -1.17 11.57
C LYS A 96 9.49 -1.15 10.05
N LEU A 97 8.45 -0.49 9.53
CA LEU A 97 8.12 -0.45 8.11
C LEU A 97 9.20 0.28 7.32
N THR A 98 9.66 -0.32 6.22
CA THR A 98 10.64 0.30 5.30
C THR A 98 10.00 0.89 4.04
N SER A 99 8.80 0.43 3.69
CA SER A 99 7.99 0.93 2.58
C SER A 99 6.50 0.76 2.88
N LEU A 100 5.67 1.46 2.10
CA LEU A 100 4.23 1.22 2.01
C LEU A 100 3.93 0.53 0.67
N PRO A 101 2.98 -0.44 0.61
CA PRO A 101 2.54 -1.04 -0.64
C PRO A 101 1.87 0.01 -1.56
N GLU A 102 1.95 -0.17 -2.88
CA GLU A 102 1.28 0.73 -3.84
C GLU A 102 -0.24 0.69 -3.68
N GLU A 103 -0.76 -0.49 -3.29
CA GLU A 103 -2.17 -0.79 -3.03
C GLU A 103 -2.77 0.05 -1.90
N ILE A 104 -1.95 0.72 -1.07
CA ILE A 104 -2.46 1.70 -0.11
C ILE A 104 -3.24 2.82 -0.82
N GLY A 105 -2.89 3.13 -2.08
CA GLY A 105 -3.59 4.11 -2.90
C GLY A 105 -5.02 3.73 -3.28
N GLU A 106 -5.43 2.48 -3.10
CA GLU A 106 -6.79 1.98 -3.39
C GLU A 106 -7.76 2.24 -2.22
N LEU A 107 -7.27 2.73 -1.08
CA LEU A 107 -8.08 3.08 0.08
C LEU A 107 -8.74 4.46 -0.08
N GLU A 108 -9.66 4.58 -1.04
CA GLU A 108 -10.27 5.87 -1.43
C GLU A 108 -10.96 6.62 -0.26
N ASN A 109 -11.43 5.88 0.76
CA ASN A 109 -12.09 6.41 1.95
C ASN A 109 -11.13 6.78 3.09
N LEU A 110 -9.82 6.56 2.95
CA LEU A 110 -8.86 6.79 4.02
C LEU A 110 -8.70 8.29 4.30
N GLU A 111 -9.07 8.71 5.51
CA GLU A 111 -8.99 10.11 5.95
C GLU A 111 -7.75 10.41 6.78
N ILE A 112 -7.27 9.40 7.52
CA ILE A 112 -6.14 9.53 8.44
C ILE A 112 -5.18 8.36 8.22
N LEU A 113 -3.94 8.69 7.87
CA LEU A 113 -2.82 7.77 7.84
C LEU A 113 -1.72 8.28 8.79
N ASP A 114 -1.46 7.55 9.86
CA ASP A 114 -0.28 7.78 10.69
C ASP A 114 0.77 6.70 10.43
N ALA A 115 1.86 7.08 9.77
CA ALA A 115 3.01 6.23 9.52
C ALA A 115 4.30 6.81 10.14
N SER A 116 4.15 7.67 11.15
CA SER A 116 5.28 8.25 11.88
C SER A 116 6.08 7.20 12.66
N TYR A 117 7.33 7.51 13.01
CA TYR A 117 8.21 6.61 13.78
C TYR A 117 8.36 5.23 13.12
N ASN A 118 8.71 5.21 11.85
CA ASN A 118 9.01 4.01 11.07
C ASN A 118 10.39 4.16 10.41
N LYS A 119 10.70 3.30 9.44
CA LYS A 119 11.94 3.34 8.66
C LYS A 119 11.65 3.56 7.18
N LEU A 120 10.55 4.26 6.86
CA LEU A 120 10.13 4.48 5.49
C LEU A 120 11.22 5.24 4.73
N GLU A 121 11.70 4.65 3.64
CA GLU A 121 12.72 5.26 2.80
C GLU A 121 12.10 6.04 1.63
N SER A 122 10.95 5.55 1.13
CA SER A 122 10.18 6.18 0.08
C SER A 122 8.66 6.06 0.31
N LEU A 123 7.89 6.93 -0.33
CA LEU A 123 6.44 6.81 -0.45
C LEU A 123 6.04 6.39 -1.88
N PRO A 124 5.05 5.51 -2.04
CA PRO A 124 4.52 5.15 -3.35
C PRO A 124 3.85 6.35 -4.01
N LEU A 125 3.91 6.42 -5.35
CA LEU A 125 3.26 7.50 -6.11
C LEU A 125 1.74 7.38 -6.07
N GLU A 126 1.24 6.18 -5.79
CA GLU A 126 -0.16 5.79 -5.69
C GLU A 126 -0.82 6.39 -4.45
N LEU A 127 -0.05 6.92 -3.49
CA LEU A 127 -0.59 7.67 -2.35
C LEU A 127 -1.43 8.89 -2.78
N ILE A 128 -1.20 9.42 -3.99
CA ILE A 128 -2.02 10.53 -4.54
C ILE A 128 -3.48 10.13 -4.82
N ASN A 129 -3.76 8.82 -4.89
CA ASN A 129 -5.11 8.31 -5.13
C ASN A 129 -5.96 8.29 -3.84
N LEU A 130 -5.39 8.62 -2.69
CA LEU A 130 -6.14 8.77 -1.44
C LEU A 130 -6.99 10.05 -1.48
N LEU A 131 -8.15 10.00 -2.13
CA LEU A 131 -8.98 11.18 -2.39
C LEU A 131 -9.58 11.81 -1.13
N SER A 132 -9.79 11.00 -0.08
CA SER A 132 -10.40 11.45 1.19
C SER A 132 -9.39 11.87 2.25
N ILE A 133 -8.08 11.79 1.98
CA ILE A 133 -7.05 12.01 3.00
C ILE A 133 -7.05 13.45 3.54
N ARG A 134 -7.05 13.56 4.86
CA ARG A 134 -7.05 14.84 5.59
C ARG A 134 -5.82 14.99 6.48
N LYS A 135 -5.30 13.87 6.97
CA LYS A 135 -4.15 13.84 7.89
C LYS A 135 -3.18 12.76 7.44
N LEU A 136 -1.92 13.16 7.29
CA LEU A 136 -0.81 12.28 6.93
C LEU A 136 0.36 12.63 7.84
N TYR A 137 0.74 11.68 8.70
CA TYR A 137 1.87 11.80 9.61
C TYR A 137 3.00 10.89 9.15
N LEU A 138 4.20 11.46 9.05
CA LEU A 138 5.39 10.86 8.43
C LEU A 138 6.66 11.20 9.21
N GLU A 139 6.52 11.84 10.36
CA GLU A 139 7.60 12.25 11.25
C GLU A 139 8.45 11.04 11.64
N GLU A 140 9.73 11.26 11.92
CA GLU A 140 10.65 10.20 12.36
C GLU A 140 10.70 8.98 11.42
N ASN A 141 10.90 9.27 10.12
CA ASN A 141 11.24 8.29 9.08
C ASN A 141 12.55 8.67 8.37
N THR A 142 13.08 7.77 7.56
CA THR A 142 14.31 7.94 6.77
C THR A 142 14.04 8.30 5.30
N LEU A 143 12.97 9.08 5.06
CA LEU A 143 12.48 9.40 3.72
C LEU A 143 13.52 10.20 2.91
N HIS A 144 13.95 9.62 1.79
CA HIS A 144 14.65 10.34 0.72
C HIS A 144 13.70 10.73 -0.42
N PHE A 145 12.54 10.06 -0.52
CA PHE A 145 11.49 10.34 -1.49
C PHE A 145 10.09 10.31 -0.84
N PRO A 146 9.37 11.44 -0.71
CA PRO A 146 9.77 12.81 -1.02
C PRO A 146 10.93 13.32 -0.13
N PRO A 147 11.69 14.32 -0.59
CA PRO A 147 12.72 14.94 0.25
C PRO A 147 12.14 15.49 1.56
N GLN A 148 12.87 15.38 2.68
CA GLN A 148 12.41 15.81 4.01
C GLN A 148 11.86 17.26 4.05
N LYS A 149 12.43 18.18 3.25
CA LYS A 149 11.93 19.56 3.13
C LYS A 149 10.49 19.66 2.62
N VAL A 150 10.05 18.69 1.81
CA VAL A 150 8.68 18.57 1.31
C VAL A 150 7.80 17.99 2.41
N VAL A 151 8.25 16.92 3.07
CA VAL A 151 7.52 16.27 4.16
C VAL A 151 7.22 17.26 5.29
N LYS A 152 8.19 18.07 5.70
CA LYS A 152 8.03 19.12 6.74
C LYS A 152 7.03 20.21 6.39
N ARG A 153 6.64 20.37 5.11
CA ARG A 153 5.59 21.31 4.69
C ARG A 153 4.18 20.73 4.79
N GLY A 154 4.06 19.44 5.14
CA GLY A 154 2.80 18.76 5.39
C GLY A 154 2.14 18.13 4.17
N LEU A 155 0.94 17.59 4.40
CA LEU A 155 0.16 16.77 3.46
C LEU A 155 0.10 17.32 2.03
N TYR A 156 -0.33 18.57 1.86
CA TYR A 156 -0.52 19.14 0.51
C TYR A 156 0.78 19.25 -0.28
N ALA A 157 1.90 19.55 0.38
CA ALA A 157 3.20 19.63 -0.28
C ALA A 157 3.67 18.24 -0.73
N VAL A 158 3.46 17.22 0.10
CA VAL A 158 3.73 15.81 -0.23
C VAL A 158 2.88 15.37 -1.42
N MET A 159 1.56 15.57 -1.36
CA MET A 159 0.65 15.19 -2.45
C MET A 159 0.96 15.91 -3.77
N HIS A 160 1.25 17.21 -3.70
CA HIS A 160 1.65 17.98 -4.88
C HIS A 160 2.97 17.47 -5.47
N TYR A 161 3.97 17.17 -4.64
CA TYR A 161 5.24 16.61 -5.09
C TYR A 161 5.05 15.24 -5.75
N LEU A 162 4.32 14.33 -5.11
CA LEU A 162 4.05 13.00 -5.67
C LEU A 162 3.25 13.09 -6.97
N THR A 163 2.27 14.00 -7.06
CA THR A 163 1.52 14.23 -8.31
C THR A 163 2.42 14.72 -9.43
N HIS A 164 3.33 15.66 -9.15
CA HIS A 164 4.30 16.13 -10.13
C HIS A 164 5.26 15.01 -10.57
N MET A 165 5.74 14.20 -9.61
CA MET A 165 6.62 13.08 -9.90
C MET A 165 5.91 11.98 -10.71
N LYS A 166 4.63 11.69 -10.43
CA LYS A 166 3.82 10.74 -11.21
C LYS A 166 3.63 11.25 -12.63
N LYS A 167 3.25 12.53 -12.81
CA LYS A 167 3.16 13.15 -14.14
C LYS A 167 4.48 13.11 -14.90
N LYS A 168 5.61 13.35 -14.22
CA LYS A 168 6.94 13.22 -14.84
C LYS A 168 7.22 11.78 -15.28
N ARG A 169 6.96 10.80 -14.40
CA ARG A 169 7.10 9.36 -14.70
C ARG A 169 6.24 8.95 -15.90
N ASP A 170 5.01 9.42 -15.95
CA ASP A 170 4.07 9.08 -17.03
C ASP A 170 4.42 9.80 -18.34
N ALA A 171 4.89 11.06 -18.27
CA ALA A 171 5.37 11.80 -19.45
C ALA A 171 6.67 11.24 -20.03
N THR A 172 7.48 10.56 -19.23
CA THR A 172 8.66 9.83 -19.68
C THR A 172 8.35 8.42 -20.21
N ARG A 173 7.09 7.96 -20.10
CA ARG A 173 6.66 6.69 -20.68
C ARG A 173 6.08 6.90 -22.06
N VAL A 174 6.69 6.27 -23.06
CA VAL A 174 6.17 6.24 -24.44
C VAL A 174 5.51 4.89 -24.64
N TYR A 175 4.22 4.88 -24.97
CA TYR A 175 3.50 3.64 -25.29
C TYR A 175 3.46 3.41 -26.80
N LEU A 176 4.02 2.29 -27.23
CA LEU A 176 3.97 1.83 -28.62
C LEU A 176 2.86 0.79 -28.78
N GLN A 177 1.88 1.09 -29.62
CA GLN A 177 0.90 0.11 -30.06
C GLN A 177 1.42 -0.60 -31.30
N VAL A 178 1.68 -1.90 -31.17
CA VAL A 178 2.29 -2.71 -32.23
C VAL A 178 1.22 -3.57 -32.86
N PHE A 179 0.79 -3.19 -34.05
CA PHE A 179 -0.28 -3.85 -34.78
C PHE A 179 0.25 -4.98 -35.65
N ASN A 180 -0.42 -6.13 -35.63
CA ASN A 180 -0.18 -7.25 -36.56
C ASN A 180 1.27 -7.78 -36.58
N MET A 181 1.99 -7.76 -35.45
CA MET A 181 3.35 -8.30 -35.40
C MET A 181 3.33 -9.84 -35.37
N PRO A 182 4.01 -10.52 -36.31
CA PRO A 182 4.15 -11.97 -36.27
C PRO A 182 4.82 -12.44 -34.98
N GLU A 183 4.36 -13.55 -34.39
CA GLU A 183 4.90 -14.05 -33.12
C GLU A 183 6.40 -14.30 -33.16
N GLU A 184 6.89 -14.84 -34.29
CA GLU A 184 8.30 -15.10 -34.58
C GLU A 184 9.20 -13.85 -34.49
N SER A 185 8.60 -12.65 -34.61
CA SER A 185 9.32 -11.37 -34.55
C SER A 185 9.26 -10.69 -33.17
N ARG A 186 8.44 -11.19 -32.24
CA ARG A 186 8.21 -10.55 -30.93
C ARG A 186 9.46 -10.54 -30.07
N ASP A 187 10.20 -11.65 -30.00
CA ASP A 187 11.43 -11.77 -29.21
C ASP A 187 12.51 -10.80 -29.69
N MET A 188 12.67 -10.67 -31.01
CA MET A 188 13.63 -9.75 -31.61
C MET A 188 13.24 -8.29 -31.34
N PHE A 189 11.94 -7.97 -31.46
CA PHE A 189 11.42 -6.64 -31.18
C PHE A 189 11.59 -6.25 -29.71
N GLU A 190 11.34 -7.17 -28.78
CA GLU A 190 11.56 -6.97 -27.35
C GLU A 190 13.04 -6.71 -27.04
N GLN A 191 13.95 -7.50 -27.60
CA GLN A 191 15.39 -7.27 -27.45
C GLN A 191 15.82 -5.90 -28.02
N TYR A 192 15.29 -5.53 -29.19
CA TYR A 192 15.55 -4.23 -29.80
C TYR A 192 15.08 -3.09 -28.90
N LEU A 193 13.85 -3.17 -28.39
CA LEU A 193 13.28 -2.17 -27.49
C LEU A 193 14.05 -2.05 -26.18
N ASN A 194 14.46 -3.17 -25.60
CA ASN A 194 15.29 -3.17 -24.39
C ASN A 194 16.65 -2.49 -24.64
N ASN A 195 17.29 -2.80 -25.76
CA ASN A 195 18.55 -2.17 -26.15
C ASN A 195 18.37 -0.66 -26.42
N PHE A 196 17.28 -0.30 -27.08
CA PHE A 196 16.94 1.09 -27.38
C PHE A 196 16.65 1.88 -26.10
N ASN A 197 15.85 1.34 -25.18
CA ASN A 197 15.57 1.91 -23.86
C ASN A 197 16.87 2.18 -23.08
N ASN A 198 17.81 1.23 -23.09
CA ASN A 198 19.11 1.37 -22.44
C ASN A 198 19.96 2.47 -23.10
N LEU A 199 20.00 2.52 -24.43
CA LEU A 199 20.75 3.54 -25.18
C LEU A 199 20.22 4.95 -24.92
N VAL A 200 18.90 5.13 -25.01
CA VAL A 200 18.23 6.41 -24.81
C VAL A 200 18.40 6.91 -23.37
N SER A 201 18.23 6.02 -22.38
CA SER A 201 18.42 6.36 -20.96
C SER A 201 19.84 6.82 -20.65
N ASN A 202 20.84 6.23 -21.31
CA ASN A 202 22.25 6.65 -21.16
C ASN A 202 22.54 8.03 -21.76
N ILE A 203 21.86 8.41 -22.84
CA ILE A 203 22.13 9.67 -23.57
C ILE A 203 21.45 10.87 -22.91
N ILE A 204 20.19 10.75 -22.50
CA ILE A 204 19.34 11.92 -22.15
C ILE A 204 19.48 12.32 -20.67
N LYS A 205 20.20 11.52 -19.85
CA LYS A 205 20.25 11.65 -18.37
C LYS A 205 18.87 11.67 -17.69
N HIS A 206 17.84 11.31 -18.45
CA HIS A 206 16.46 11.14 -18.03
C HIS A 206 16.03 9.78 -18.58
N GLU A 207 15.51 8.91 -17.71
CA GLU A 207 14.96 7.64 -18.15
C GLU A 207 13.70 7.90 -18.98
N ILE A 208 13.75 7.56 -20.27
CA ILE A 208 12.55 7.41 -21.11
C ILE A 208 12.31 5.91 -21.21
N HIS A 209 11.12 5.48 -20.80
CA HIS A 209 10.74 4.07 -20.83
C HIS A 209 9.75 3.84 -21.97
N PHE A 210 10.17 3.14 -23.02
CA PHE A 210 9.26 2.71 -24.09
C PHE A 210 8.58 1.41 -23.68
N ASN A 211 7.28 1.50 -23.38
CA ASN A 211 6.40 0.36 -23.14
C ASN A 211 5.68 0.00 -24.44
N TYR A 212 5.26 -1.26 -24.60
CA TYR A 212 4.53 -1.68 -25.78
C TYR A 212 3.39 -2.66 -25.45
N SER A 213 2.42 -2.73 -26.36
CA SER A 213 1.35 -3.74 -26.36
C SER A 213 1.10 -4.22 -27.78
N TYR A 214 0.98 -5.53 -27.96
CA TYR A 214 0.56 -6.10 -29.24
C TYR A 214 -0.95 -5.96 -29.40
N ILE A 215 -1.39 -5.54 -30.60
CA ILE A 215 -2.81 -5.46 -30.95
C ILE A 215 -3.04 -6.35 -32.17
N ASN A 216 -3.72 -7.48 -31.97
CA ASN A 216 -4.24 -8.28 -33.07
C ASN A 216 -5.71 -7.91 -33.33
N PRO A 217 -6.11 -7.64 -34.59
CA PRO A 217 -7.48 -7.33 -34.96
C PRO A 217 -8.49 -8.42 -34.60
N GLU A 218 -8.02 -9.67 -34.44
CA GLU A 218 -8.87 -10.81 -34.09
C GLU A 218 -9.28 -10.83 -32.61
N ASP A 219 -8.52 -10.18 -31.73
CA ASP A 219 -8.78 -10.12 -30.28
C ASP A 219 -9.88 -9.10 -29.90
N LYS A 220 -10.46 -8.39 -30.87
CA LYS A 220 -11.55 -7.40 -30.67
C LYS A 220 -12.94 -7.91 -31.08
N LYS A 221 -13.09 -9.21 -31.28
CA LYS A 221 -14.41 -9.84 -31.44
C LYS A 221 -14.73 -10.62 -30.18
N ASP A 222 -15.36 -9.93 -29.22
CA ASP A 222 -16.40 -10.44 -28.30
C ASP A 222 -16.95 -9.30 -27.45
#